data_AF-I7GK93-F1
#
_entry.id   AF-I7GK93-F1
#
_cell.length_a   1.000
_cell.length_b   1.000
_cell.length_c   1.000
_cell.angle_alpha   90.00
_cell.angle_beta   90.00
_cell.angle_gamma   90.00
#
_symmetry.space_group_name_H-M   'P 1'
#
loop_
_entity.id
_entity.type
_entity.pdbx_description
1 polymer ?
#
loop_
_entity_poly.entity_id
_entity_poly.type
_entity_poly.pdbx_seq_one_letter_code
_entity_poly.pdbx_strand_id
1 'polypeptide(L)'
;MDSLCRGVFAGNSRELSIRSCFPSLFQAEQTHRSVLLGLLLGAGRTPQPDSALIRQALAERWSQWSLRGGLEMLPQALETHLTSRGVSVLRGQPVCGLSLQAEGRWKVSLRDSSLEADHVISAIPASVLSELLPAEAAPLARALSAITAVSVAVVNLQYQGAHLPVQGFGHLVPSSEDPGVLGIVYDSVAFPEQDGSPPGLRVTVMLGGSWLQTLEASGCVLSQELFQQRAQEAAATQLGLKELPSHCLVHLHKNCIPQYTLGHWQKLESARQFLAAHRLPLTLAGASYEGVAVNDCIESGRQAAVSVLGTEPNG
;
A
#
# COMPACT_ATOMS: atom_id res chain seq x y z
N MET A 1 -14.48 2.09 -13.92
CA MET A 1 -13.98 1.15 -12.89
C MET A 1 -12.61 0.59 -13.22
N ASP A 2 -12.36 0.11 -14.45
CA ASP A 2 -11.05 -0.44 -14.84
C ASP A 2 -9.86 0.47 -14.49
N SER A 3 -9.84 1.70 -15.02
CA SER A 3 -8.79 2.68 -14.74
C SER A 3 -8.66 3.00 -13.25
N LEU A 4 -9.78 3.03 -12.50
CA LEU A 4 -9.77 3.29 -11.06
C LEU A 4 -9.08 2.15 -10.29
N CYS A 5 -9.35 0.89 -10.65
CA CYS A 5 -8.66 -0.26 -10.06
C CYS A 5 -7.16 -0.23 -10.34
N ARG A 6 -6.76 0.21 -11.54
CA ARG A 6 -5.34 0.38 -11.92
C ARG A 6 -4.69 1.55 -11.17
N GLY A 7 -5.42 2.64 -10.96
CA GLY A 7 -4.92 3.81 -10.24
C GLY A 7 -4.74 3.59 -8.74
N VAL A 8 -5.61 2.79 -8.09
CA VAL A 8 -5.56 2.56 -6.64
C VAL A 8 -4.80 1.28 -6.29
N PHE A 9 -5.03 0.19 -7.03
CA PHE A 9 -4.53 -1.15 -6.70
C PHE A 9 -3.52 -1.69 -7.72
N ALA A 10 -3.15 -0.91 -8.76
CA ALA A 10 -2.36 -1.40 -9.91
C ALA A 10 -2.91 -2.71 -10.50
N GLY A 11 -4.22 -2.95 -10.35
CA GLY A 11 -4.81 -4.27 -10.46
C GLY A 11 -5.88 -4.43 -11.54
N ASN A 12 -6.18 -5.67 -11.87
CA ASN A 12 -7.21 -6.04 -12.83
C ASN A 12 -8.60 -6.00 -12.19
N SER A 13 -9.47 -5.12 -12.68
CA SER A 13 -10.85 -4.97 -12.18
C SER A 13 -11.70 -6.25 -12.28
N ARG A 14 -11.32 -7.22 -13.14
CA ARG A 14 -12.00 -8.51 -13.29
C ARG A 14 -11.67 -9.53 -12.20
N GLU A 15 -10.60 -9.29 -11.44
CA GLU A 15 -10.13 -10.21 -10.39
C GLU A 15 -10.38 -9.65 -8.99
N LEU A 16 -10.43 -8.32 -8.86
CA LEU A 16 -10.61 -7.61 -7.60
C LEU A 16 -12.05 -7.71 -7.07
N SER A 17 -12.17 -7.86 -5.76
CA SER A 17 -13.43 -7.94 -5.02
C SER A 17 -13.99 -6.55 -4.74
N ILE A 18 -15.20 -6.24 -5.24
CA ILE A 18 -15.90 -4.98 -4.92
C ILE A 18 -16.10 -4.80 -3.42
N ARG A 19 -16.40 -5.90 -2.69
CA ARG A 19 -16.60 -5.91 -1.23
C ARG A 19 -15.36 -5.45 -0.47
N SER A 20 -14.17 -5.76 -0.98
CA SER A 20 -12.90 -5.49 -0.28
C SER A 20 -12.22 -4.22 -0.80
N CYS A 21 -12.25 -3.97 -2.11
CA CYS A 21 -11.61 -2.80 -2.72
C CYS A 21 -12.46 -1.52 -2.60
N PHE A 22 -13.79 -1.64 -2.60
CA PHE A 22 -14.70 -0.50 -2.51
C PHE A 22 -15.83 -0.75 -1.49
N PRO A 23 -15.51 -0.90 -0.19
CA PRO A 23 -16.48 -1.31 0.83
C PRO A 23 -17.72 -0.40 0.88
N SER A 24 -17.55 0.93 0.74
CA SER A 24 -18.65 1.88 0.75
C SER A 24 -19.65 1.66 -0.40
N LEU A 25 -19.16 1.31 -1.60
CA LEU A 25 -20.04 1.04 -2.75
C LEU A 25 -20.81 -0.27 -2.54
N PHE A 26 -20.12 -1.31 -2.07
CA PHE A 26 -20.74 -2.60 -1.74
C PHE A 26 -21.79 -2.45 -0.64
N GLN A 27 -21.49 -1.72 0.44
CA GLN A 27 -22.43 -1.49 1.54
C GLN A 27 -23.64 -0.64 1.10
N ALA A 28 -23.43 0.37 0.25
CA ALA A 28 -24.51 1.18 -0.31
C ALA A 28 -25.49 0.34 -1.12
N GLU A 29 -24.98 -0.54 -1.99
CA GLU A 29 -25.80 -1.49 -2.74
C GLU A 29 -26.53 -2.47 -1.81
N GLN A 30 -25.83 -3.11 -0.87
CA GLN A 30 -26.44 -4.12 0.01
C GLN A 30 -27.51 -3.53 0.93
N THR A 31 -27.31 -2.31 1.41
CA THR A 31 -28.21 -1.66 2.39
C THR A 31 -29.39 -0.97 1.69
N HIS A 32 -29.14 -0.29 0.58
CA HIS A 32 -30.14 0.58 -0.07
C HIS A 32 -30.59 0.08 -1.44
N ARG A 33 -30.06 -1.05 -1.93
CA ARG A 33 -30.27 -1.59 -3.29
C ARG A 33 -29.93 -0.61 -4.42
N SER A 34 -29.19 0.46 -4.10
CA SER A 34 -28.80 1.50 -5.03
C SER A 34 -27.56 2.22 -4.48
N VAL A 35 -26.49 2.23 -5.27
CA VAL A 35 -25.22 2.87 -4.90
C VAL A 35 -25.40 4.38 -4.70
N LEU A 36 -26.04 5.06 -5.64
CA LEU A 36 -26.24 6.52 -5.57
C LEU A 36 -27.10 6.91 -4.37
N LEU A 37 -28.20 6.18 -4.13
CA LEU A 37 -29.07 6.44 -2.99
C LEU A 37 -28.33 6.22 -1.66
N GLY A 38 -27.56 5.13 -1.56
CA GLY A 38 -26.80 4.85 -0.34
C GLY A 38 -25.71 5.89 -0.04
N LEU A 39 -25.03 6.38 -1.07
CA LEU A 39 -24.04 7.46 -0.90
C LEU A 39 -24.67 8.79 -0.47
N LEU A 40 -25.89 9.10 -0.94
CA LEU A 40 -26.62 10.32 -0.57
C LEU A 40 -27.21 10.25 0.84
N LEU A 41 -27.69 9.08 1.26
CA LEU A 41 -28.21 8.87 2.62
C LEU A 41 -27.07 8.82 3.65
N GLY A 42 -25.87 8.42 3.21
CA GLY A 42 -24.66 8.38 4.02
C GLY A 42 -24.65 7.22 5.02
N ALA A 43 -23.45 6.83 5.44
CA ALA A 43 -23.27 6.08 6.67
C ALA A 43 -23.24 7.08 7.84
N GLY A 44 -23.83 6.74 8.99
CA GLY A 44 -23.91 7.62 10.15
C GLY A 44 -22.57 8.27 10.53
N ARG A 45 -22.63 9.42 11.22
CA ARG A 45 -21.43 10.17 11.62
C ARG A 45 -20.59 9.36 12.59
N THR A 46 -19.39 8.98 12.18
CA THR A 46 -18.35 8.54 13.13
C THR A 46 -17.77 9.77 13.84
N PRO A 47 -17.38 9.64 15.13
CA PRO A 47 -16.67 10.72 15.82
C PRO A 47 -15.38 11.02 15.06
N GLN A 48 -15.25 12.23 14.53
CA GLN A 48 -14.01 12.68 13.89
C GLN A 48 -13.09 13.30 14.94
N PRO A 49 -11.80 12.96 14.94
CA PRO A 49 -10.83 13.70 15.75
C PRO A 49 -10.81 15.17 15.32
N ASP A 50 -10.58 16.08 16.27
CA ASP A 50 -10.44 17.51 15.99
C ASP A 50 -8.99 17.95 16.19
N SER A 51 -8.47 18.73 15.25
CA SER A 51 -7.15 19.34 15.33
C SER A 51 -7.09 20.60 14.48
N ALA A 52 -6.08 21.45 14.70
CA ALA A 52 -5.87 22.64 13.88
C ALA A 52 -5.72 22.29 12.38
N LEU A 53 -4.98 21.23 12.06
CA LEU A 53 -4.78 20.77 10.68
C LEU A 53 -6.07 20.24 10.04
N ILE A 54 -6.91 19.51 10.79
CA ILE A 54 -8.20 19.01 10.27
C ILE A 54 -9.12 20.18 9.94
N ARG A 55 -9.21 21.16 10.84
CA ARG A 55 -10.02 22.37 10.62
C ARG A 55 -9.52 23.18 9.43
N GLN A 56 -8.20 23.34 9.29
CA GLN A 56 -7.61 24.01 8.14
C GLN A 56 -7.88 23.25 6.84
N ALA A 57 -7.67 21.93 6.80
CA ALA A 57 -7.92 21.11 5.62
C ALA A 57 -9.38 21.17 5.14
N LEU A 58 -10.33 21.22 6.08
CA LEU A 58 -11.76 21.41 5.76
C LEU A 58 -12.05 22.81 5.24
N ALA A 59 -11.52 23.85 5.91
CA ALA A 59 -11.73 25.25 5.52
C ALA A 59 -11.14 25.58 4.14
N GLU A 60 -9.96 25.06 3.85
CA GLU A 60 -9.24 25.25 2.58
C GLU A 60 -9.57 24.18 1.54
N ARG A 61 -10.44 23.21 1.88
CA ARG A 61 -10.92 22.14 0.98
C ARG A 61 -9.78 21.35 0.34
N TRP A 62 -8.80 20.93 1.13
CA TRP A 62 -7.66 20.16 0.64
C TRP A 62 -8.12 18.87 -0.04
N SER A 63 -7.65 18.63 -1.27
CA SER A 63 -7.84 17.35 -1.97
C SER A 63 -6.80 16.31 -1.53
N GLN A 64 -5.61 16.78 -1.16
CA GLN A 64 -4.48 15.97 -0.70
C GLN A 64 -3.46 16.85 0.02
N TRP A 65 -2.49 16.22 0.68
CA TRP A 65 -1.34 16.89 1.29
C TRP A 65 -0.11 15.99 1.18
N SER A 66 1.06 16.61 1.29
CA SER A 66 2.37 15.95 1.39
C SER A 66 3.24 16.75 2.36
N LEU A 67 4.47 16.31 2.58
CA LEU A 67 5.44 17.02 3.41
C LEU A 67 6.48 17.68 2.50
N ARG A 68 6.96 18.87 2.89
CA ARG A 68 7.87 19.68 2.07
C ARG A 68 9.07 18.89 1.55
N GLY A 69 9.71 18.08 2.41
CA GLY A 69 10.84 17.21 2.06
C GLY A 69 10.46 15.81 1.56
N GLY A 70 9.19 15.60 1.17
CA GLY A 70 8.67 14.31 0.74
C GLY A 70 8.01 13.51 1.87
N LEU A 71 7.13 12.58 1.51
CA LEU A 71 6.36 11.78 2.48
C LEU A 71 7.21 10.92 3.41
N GLU A 72 8.47 10.63 3.07
CA GLU A 72 9.41 9.89 3.93
C GLU A 72 9.68 10.62 5.27
N MET A 73 9.46 11.93 5.34
CA MET A 73 9.54 12.67 6.60
C MET A 73 8.59 12.13 7.68
N LEU A 74 7.45 11.53 7.30
CA LEU A 74 6.51 10.93 8.25
C LEU A 74 7.11 9.70 8.97
N PRO A 75 7.56 8.63 8.28
CA PRO A 75 8.22 7.51 8.94
C PRO A 75 9.54 7.90 9.63
N GLN A 76 10.31 8.87 9.12
CA GLN A 76 11.51 9.38 9.80
C GLN A 76 11.18 10.04 11.15
N ALA A 77 10.10 10.82 11.21
CA ALA A 77 9.62 11.40 12.46
C ALA A 77 9.15 10.30 13.43
N LEU A 78 8.37 9.32 12.96
CA LEU A 78 7.95 8.18 13.77
C LEU A 78 9.14 7.44 14.37
N GLU A 79 10.16 7.12 13.59
CA GLU A 79 11.38 6.47 14.07
C GLU A 79 12.07 7.31 15.16
N THR A 80 12.25 8.61 14.93
CA THR A 80 12.83 9.53 15.92
C THR A 80 12.04 9.51 17.23
N HIS A 81 10.71 9.55 17.15
CA HIS A 81 9.83 9.49 18.31
C HIS A 81 9.94 8.14 19.05
N LEU A 82 10.03 7.01 18.32
CA LEU A 82 10.22 5.68 18.92
C LEU A 82 11.55 5.59 19.68
N THR A 83 12.66 6.03 19.07
CA THR A 83 13.97 6.05 19.74
C THR A 83 13.95 6.95 20.97
N SER A 84 13.32 8.13 20.90
CA SER A 84 13.18 9.03 22.06
C SER A 84 12.38 8.44 23.22
N ARG A 85 11.51 7.46 22.94
CA ARG A 85 10.71 6.71 23.91
C ARG A 85 11.39 5.44 24.42
N GLY A 86 12.63 5.17 23.99
CA GLY A 86 13.39 3.98 24.40
C GLY A 86 12.96 2.69 23.70
N VAL A 87 12.22 2.77 22.59
CA VAL A 87 11.87 1.59 21.79
C VAL A 87 13.10 1.07 21.05
N SER A 88 13.36 -0.23 21.14
CA SER A 88 14.44 -0.89 20.39
C SER A 88 14.03 -1.10 18.93
N VAL A 89 14.78 -0.50 18.00
CA VAL A 89 14.57 -0.63 16.55
C VAL A 89 15.73 -1.40 15.95
N LEU A 90 15.49 -2.64 15.53
CA LEU A 90 16.49 -3.51 14.91
C LEU A 90 16.35 -3.46 13.38
N ARG A 91 17.36 -2.88 12.71
CA ARG A 91 17.44 -2.79 11.24
C ARG A 91 18.44 -3.79 10.68
N GLY A 92 18.22 -4.24 9.44
CA GLY A 92 19.10 -5.22 8.79
C GLY A 92 19.05 -6.62 9.43
N GLN A 93 17.99 -6.91 10.19
CA GLN A 93 17.78 -8.16 10.91
C GLN A 93 16.44 -8.79 10.49
N PRO A 94 16.40 -9.53 9.37
CA PRO A 94 15.20 -10.23 8.94
C PRO A 94 14.75 -11.25 9.98
N VAL A 95 13.44 -11.33 10.22
CA VAL A 95 12.85 -12.43 10.97
C VAL A 95 12.87 -13.68 10.08
N CYS A 96 13.36 -14.78 10.62
CA CYS A 96 13.52 -16.07 9.93
C CYS A 96 12.51 -17.13 10.37
N GLY A 97 11.80 -16.92 11.48
CA GLY A 97 10.73 -17.82 11.90
C GLY A 97 10.07 -17.42 13.22
N LEU A 98 8.87 -17.95 13.42
CA LEU A 98 8.09 -17.83 14.64
C LEU A 98 7.78 -19.24 15.17
N SER A 99 7.92 -19.44 16.47
CA SER A 99 7.46 -20.66 17.14
C SER A 99 6.94 -20.33 18.53
N LEU A 100 5.92 -21.04 18.99
CA LEU A 100 5.50 -20.93 20.39
C LEU A 100 6.44 -21.74 21.28
N GLN A 101 6.80 -21.16 22.41
CA GLN A 101 7.56 -21.81 23.47
C GLN A 101 6.62 -22.27 24.60
N ALA A 102 7.21 -22.88 25.63
CA ALA A 102 6.53 -23.11 26.89
C ALA A 102 5.93 -21.78 27.43
N GLU A 103 4.87 -21.90 28.24
CA GLU A 103 4.10 -20.75 28.77
C GLU A 103 3.38 -19.88 27.72
N GLY A 104 3.39 -20.27 26.43
CA GLY A 104 2.62 -19.59 25.38
C GLY A 104 3.27 -18.33 24.81
N ARG A 105 4.56 -18.09 25.10
CA ARG A 105 5.33 -16.97 24.53
C ARG A 105 5.86 -17.29 23.13
N TRP A 106 6.00 -16.27 22.30
CA TRP A 106 6.63 -16.40 20.99
C TRP A 106 8.15 -16.37 21.10
N LYS A 107 8.81 -17.27 20.40
CA LYS A 107 10.20 -17.13 19.97
C LYS A 107 10.22 -16.54 18.56
N VAL A 108 10.77 -15.34 18.44
CA VAL A 108 11.07 -14.69 17.17
C VAL A 108 12.51 -15.00 16.80
N SER A 109 12.72 -15.86 15.82
CA SER A 109 14.05 -16.25 15.36
C SER A 109 14.55 -15.26 14.32
N LEU A 110 15.76 -14.74 14.53
CA LEU A 110 16.52 -13.95 13.57
C LEU A 110 17.62 -14.84 12.96
N ARG A 111 18.51 -14.27 12.14
CA ARG A 111 19.58 -15.04 11.47
C ARG A 111 20.55 -15.70 12.45
N ASP A 112 20.99 -14.94 13.45
CA ASP A 112 22.05 -15.29 14.40
C ASP A 112 21.65 -15.06 15.86
N SER A 113 20.39 -14.73 16.12
CA SER A 113 19.87 -14.45 17.45
C SER A 113 18.37 -14.79 17.55
N SER A 114 17.80 -14.66 18.74
CA SER A 114 16.37 -14.80 18.95
C SER A 114 15.87 -13.82 20.00
N LEU A 115 14.61 -13.45 19.88
CA LEU A 115 13.88 -12.64 20.85
C LEU A 115 12.69 -13.44 21.37
N GLU A 116 12.34 -13.21 22.63
CA GLU A 116 11.10 -13.71 23.21
C GLU A 116 10.07 -12.58 23.26
N ALA A 117 8.81 -12.89 22.99
CA ALA A 117 7.72 -11.92 22.99
C ALA A 117 6.44 -12.53 23.56
N ASP A 118 5.78 -11.83 24.48
CA ASP A 118 4.47 -12.24 25.00
C ASP A 118 3.39 -12.12 23.91
N HIS A 119 3.54 -11.16 22.99
CA HIS A 119 2.66 -10.96 21.85
C HIS A 119 3.44 -10.43 20.64
N VAL A 120 3.03 -10.82 19.43
CA VAL A 120 3.62 -10.34 18.17
C VAL A 120 2.59 -9.55 17.38
N ILE A 121 2.94 -8.36 16.92
CA ILE A 121 2.20 -7.65 15.87
C ILE A 121 2.96 -7.87 14.56
N SER A 122 2.33 -8.54 13.60
CA SER A 122 2.89 -8.73 12.26
C SER A 122 2.40 -7.62 11.32
N ALA A 123 3.32 -6.73 10.97
CA ALA A 123 3.10 -5.63 10.01
C ALA A 123 3.81 -5.86 8.66
N ILE A 124 4.26 -7.09 8.40
CA ILE A 124 4.91 -7.52 7.15
C ILE A 124 3.87 -8.05 6.15
N PRO A 125 4.21 -8.19 4.85
CA PRO A 125 3.30 -8.79 3.88
C PRO A 125 2.82 -10.19 4.31
N ALA A 126 1.53 -10.47 4.10
CA ALA A 126 0.91 -11.74 4.51
C ALA A 126 1.61 -12.98 3.95
N SER A 127 2.08 -12.91 2.69
CA SER A 127 2.86 -13.99 2.08
C SER A 127 4.15 -14.29 2.82
N VAL A 128 4.85 -13.25 3.31
CA VAL A 128 6.08 -13.41 4.10
C VAL A 128 5.74 -13.99 5.47
N LEU A 129 4.69 -13.49 6.14
CA LEU A 129 4.26 -14.05 7.42
C LEU A 129 3.91 -15.54 7.29
N SER A 130 3.26 -15.95 6.20
CA SER A 130 2.94 -17.36 5.94
C SER A 130 4.15 -18.28 6.00
N GLU A 131 5.32 -17.81 5.58
CA GLU A 131 6.55 -18.61 5.55
C GLU A 131 7.23 -18.68 6.92
N LEU A 132 6.96 -17.71 7.81
CA LEU A 132 7.53 -17.64 9.14
C LEU A 132 6.76 -18.47 10.17
N LEU A 133 5.51 -18.82 9.88
CA LEU A 133 4.63 -19.53 10.82
C LEU A 133 5.07 -20.99 11.03
N PRO A 134 4.90 -21.53 12.24
CA PRO A 134 5.25 -22.92 12.53
C PRO A 134 4.24 -23.90 11.92
N ALA A 135 4.60 -25.19 11.87
CA ALA A 135 3.80 -26.22 11.20
C ALA A 135 2.38 -26.36 11.77
N GLU A 136 2.21 -26.19 13.09
CA GLU A 136 0.89 -26.19 13.74
C GLU A 136 -0.03 -25.06 13.27
N ALA A 137 0.53 -23.97 12.75
CA ALA A 137 -0.22 -22.85 12.17
C ALA A 137 -0.44 -22.99 10.65
N ALA A 138 -0.27 -24.19 10.08
CA ALA A 138 -0.45 -24.44 8.65
C ALA A 138 -1.81 -23.96 8.08
N PRO A 139 -2.96 -24.07 8.79
CA PRO A 139 -4.22 -23.50 8.29
C PRO A 139 -4.18 -21.97 8.14
N LEU A 140 -3.54 -21.27 9.09
CA LEU A 140 -3.33 -19.81 9.02
C LEU A 140 -2.37 -19.46 7.88
N ALA A 141 -1.25 -20.18 7.77
CA ALA A 141 -0.27 -19.97 6.71
C ALA A 141 -0.95 -20.07 5.32
N ARG A 142 -1.78 -21.09 5.08
CA ARG A 142 -2.53 -21.23 3.81
C ARG A 142 -3.49 -20.07 3.52
N ALA A 143 -4.14 -19.51 4.54
CA ALA A 143 -5.01 -18.35 4.36
C ALA A 143 -4.20 -17.09 3.98
N LEU A 144 -3.03 -16.91 4.60
CA LEU A 144 -2.16 -15.77 4.38
C LEU A 144 -1.39 -15.84 3.05
N SER A 145 -0.89 -17.01 2.64
CA SER A 145 -0.19 -17.18 1.36
C SER A 145 -1.09 -16.96 0.14
N ALA A 146 -2.41 -17.12 0.30
CA ALA A 146 -3.39 -16.80 -0.73
C ALA A 146 -3.58 -15.28 -0.95
N ILE A 147 -2.95 -14.43 -0.13
CA ILE A 147 -2.93 -12.98 -0.30
C ILE A 147 -1.61 -12.60 -0.98
N THR A 148 -1.69 -12.36 -2.29
CA THR A 148 -0.54 -11.98 -3.12
C THR A 148 -0.57 -10.49 -3.44
N ALA A 149 0.55 -9.97 -3.94
CA ALA A 149 0.71 -8.58 -4.32
C ALA A 149 1.34 -8.45 -5.71
N VAL A 150 0.95 -7.40 -6.44
CA VAL A 150 1.52 -7.06 -7.75
C VAL A 150 2.77 -6.20 -7.61
N SER A 151 3.63 -6.24 -8.62
CA SER A 151 4.77 -5.35 -8.75
C SER A 151 4.39 -4.09 -9.52
N VAL A 152 5.08 -2.98 -9.22
CA VAL A 152 4.96 -1.70 -9.95
C VAL A 152 6.35 -1.14 -10.17
N ALA A 153 6.66 -0.76 -11.41
CA ALA A 153 7.83 0.05 -11.73
C ALA A 153 7.43 1.54 -11.74
N VAL A 154 8.06 2.31 -10.87
CA VAL A 154 7.87 3.75 -10.74
C VAL A 154 9.00 4.45 -11.51
N VAL A 155 8.62 5.26 -12.50
CA VAL A 155 9.57 6.01 -13.32
C VAL A 155 9.32 7.50 -13.16
N ASN A 156 10.23 8.19 -12.51
CA ASN A 156 10.18 9.64 -12.33
C ASN A 156 10.96 10.29 -13.47
N LEU A 157 10.31 11.17 -14.23
CA LEU A 157 10.89 11.90 -15.34
C LEU A 157 10.85 13.39 -15.03
N GLN A 158 11.98 14.07 -15.27
CA GLN A 158 12.06 15.52 -15.18
C GLN A 158 12.40 16.12 -16.53
N TYR A 159 11.77 17.24 -16.89
CA TYR A 159 11.97 17.96 -18.13
C TYR A 159 12.23 19.45 -17.86
N GLN A 160 13.27 20.00 -18.48
CA GLN A 160 13.58 21.43 -18.40
C GLN A 160 12.86 22.21 -19.49
N GLY A 161 12.18 23.29 -19.11
CA GLY A 161 11.47 24.18 -20.06
C GLY A 161 10.25 23.57 -20.77
N ALA A 162 9.84 22.36 -20.40
CA ALA A 162 8.65 21.70 -20.95
C ALA A 162 7.38 22.10 -20.20
N HIS A 163 6.22 21.86 -20.82
CA HIS A 163 4.91 22.13 -20.23
C HIS A 163 3.94 20.99 -20.53
N LEU A 164 2.99 20.77 -19.63
CA LEU A 164 1.92 19.79 -19.81
C LEU A 164 0.83 20.35 -20.74
N PRO A 165 0.14 19.48 -21.52
CA PRO A 165 -0.95 19.91 -22.40
C PRO A 165 -2.18 20.39 -21.61
N VAL A 166 -2.37 19.89 -20.38
CA VAL A 166 -3.46 20.27 -19.47
C VAL A 166 -2.96 20.29 -18.02
N GLN A 167 -3.64 21.05 -17.16
CA GLN A 167 -3.40 21.06 -15.72
C GLN A 167 -4.35 20.07 -15.03
N GLY A 168 -3.84 19.33 -14.05
CA GLY A 168 -4.60 18.36 -13.27
C GLY A 168 -3.71 17.53 -12.35
N PHE A 169 -4.30 16.62 -11.58
CA PHE A 169 -3.53 15.68 -10.74
C PHE A 169 -2.66 14.73 -11.58
N GLY A 170 -3.16 14.33 -12.74
CA GLY A 170 -2.59 13.30 -13.60
C GLY A 170 -3.68 12.68 -14.46
N HIS A 171 -3.35 11.57 -15.11
CA HIS A 171 -4.33 10.77 -15.83
C HIS A 171 -4.11 9.28 -15.63
N LEU A 172 -5.17 8.50 -15.81
CA LEU A 172 -5.15 7.05 -15.76
C LEU A 172 -5.29 6.48 -17.16
N VAL A 173 -4.63 5.36 -17.43
CA VAL A 173 -4.67 4.69 -18.72
C VAL A 173 -5.47 3.39 -18.58
N PRO A 174 -6.62 3.24 -19.26
CA PRO A 174 -7.38 1.99 -19.26
C PRO A 174 -6.56 0.81 -19.76
N SER A 175 -6.84 -0.41 -19.28
CA SER A 175 -6.12 -1.61 -19.73
C SER A 175 -6.29 -1.90 -21.22
N SER A 176 -7.34 -1.38 -21.85
CA SER A 176 -7.61 -1.51 -23.29
C SER A 176 -6.73 -0.61 -24.16
N GLU A 177 -6.19 0.48 -23.60
CA GLU A 177 -5.31 1.41 -24.30
C GLU A 177 -3.85 0.94 -24.18
N ASP A 178 -3.40 0.67 -22.95
CA ASP A 178 -2.09 0.08 -22.69
C ASP A 178 -2.15 -0.85 -21.46
N PRO A 179 -1.79 -2.14 -21.59
CA PRO A 179 -1.87 -3.07 -20.48
C PRO A 179 -0.90 -2.76 -19.33
N GLY A 180 0.21 -2.06 -19.57
CA GLY A 180 1.23 -1.82 -18.57
C GLY A 180 1.63 -0.39 -18.26
N VAL A 181 1.14 0.63 -18.97
CA VAL A 181 1.16 2.01 -18.44
C VAL A 181 -0.11 2.19 -17.62
N LEU A 182 -0.02 2.32 -16.30
CA LEU A 182 -1.18 2.44 -15.41
C LEU A 182 -1.74 3.86 -15.39
N GLY A 183 -0.86 4.85 -15.47
CA GLY A 183 -1.17 6.27 -15.44
C GLY A 183 0.08 7.12 -15.25
N ILE A 184 -0.09 8.42 -15.35
CA ILE A 184 0.97 9.42 -15.13
C ILE A 184 0.47 10.47 -14.15
N VAL A 185 1.22 10.69 -13.07
CA VAL A 185 0.98 11.75 -12.09
C VAL A 185 1.72 13.02 -12.53
N TYR A 186 1.09 14.17 -12.35
CA TYR A 186 1.67 15.47 -12.69
C TYR A 186 2.20 16.16 -11.43
N ASP A 187 3.33 15.69 -10.92
CA ASP A 187 3.81 16.05 -9.57
C ASP A 187 4.04 17.55 -9.39
N SER A 188 4.57 18.23 -10.41
CA SER A 188 4.79 19.70 -10.39
C SER A 188 3.50 20.51 -10.34
N VAL A 189 2.36 19.95 -10.78
CA VAL A 189 1.06 20.63 -10.68
C VAL A 189 0.56 20.62 -9.24
N ALA A 190 0.81 19.53 -8.51
CA ALA A 190 0.34 19.37 -7.14
C ALA A 190 1.30 19.99 -6.11
N PHE A 191 2.61 19.86 -6.32
CA PHE A 191 3.65 20.27 -5.37
C PHE A 191 4.80 21.00 -6.10
N PRO A 192 4.55 22.19 -6.68
CA PRO A 192 5.56 22.95 -7.44
C PRO A 192 6.79 23.34 -6.60
N GLU A 193 6.64 23.47 -5.28
CA GLU A 193 7.74 23.76 -4.36
C GLU A 193 8.80 22.65 -4.27
N GLN A 194 8.55 21.48 -4.88
CA GLN A 194 9.46 20.34 -4.94
C GLN A 194 10.19 20.21 -6.30
N ASP A 195 10.03 21.16 -7.22
CA ASP A 195 10.63 21.10 -8.57
C ASP A 195 12.15 21.35 -8.61
N GLY A 196 12.74 21.67 -7.45
CA GLY A 196 14.16 21.98 -7.33
C GLY A 196 14.52 23.38 -7.82
N SER A 197 15.82 23.63 -7.98
CA SER A 197 16.36 24.90 -8.46
C SER A 197 17.59 24.63 -9.33
N PRO A 198 17.55 24.88 -10.66
CA PRO A 198 16.44 25.48 -11.40
C PRO A 198 15.19 24.55 -11.45
N PRO A 199 13.96 25.11 -11.41
CA PRO A 199 12.73 24.31 -11.48
C PRO A 199 12.61 23.57 -12.82
N GLY A 200 12.17 22.31 -12.77
CA GLY A 200 11.86 21.52 -13.96
C GLY A 200 10.58 20.71 -13.77
N LEU A 201 9.80 20.54 -14.84
CA LEU A 201 8.55 19.77 -14.85
C LEU A 201 8.83 18.31 -14.45
N ARG A 202 8.14 17.82 -13.43
CA ARG A 202 8.20 16.44 -12.94
C ARG A 202 6.89 15.71 -13.23
N VAL A 203 7.04 14.48 -13.72
CA VAL A 203 5.95 13.52 -13.87
C VAL A 203 6.41 12.14 -13.40
N THR A 204 5.51 11.39 -12.77
CA THR A 204 5.76 10.01 -12.37
C THR A 204 4.88 9.07 -13.18
N VAL A 205 5.53 8.23 -13.99
CA VAL A 205 4.88 7.17 -14.77
C VAL A 205 4.84 5.89 -13.93
N MET A 206 3.63 5.34 -13.78
CA MET A 206 3.40 4.08 -13.08
C MET A 206 3.28 2.95 -14.10
N LEU A 207 4.22 2.01 -14.08
CA LEU A 207 4.24 0.85 -14.97
C LEU A 207 3.91 -0.45 -14.21
N GLY A 208 3.08 -1.31 -14.78
CA GLY A 208 2.67 -2.56 -14.14
C GLY A 208 1.75 -3.41 -15.01
N GLY A 209 0.64 -3.86 -14.41
CA GLY A 209 -0.42 -4.60 -15.10
C GLY A 209 0.03 -5.95 -15.68
N SER A 210 -0.76 -6.48 -16.61
CA SER A 210 -0.50 -7.79 -17.22
C SER A 210 0.79 -7.82 -18.04
N TRP A 211 1.24 -6.67 -18.55
CA TRP A 211 2.54 -6.54 -19.21
C TRP A 211 3.68 -6.92 -18.27
N LEU A 212 3.79 -6.25 -17.11
CA LEU A 212 4.86 -6.54 -16.15
C LEU A 212 4.75 -7.96 -15.60
N GLN A 213 3.53 -8.42 -15.30
CA GLN A 213 3.30 -9.79 -14.82
C GLN A 213 3.75 -10.85 -15.83
N THR A 214 3.50 -10.64 -17.13
CA THR A 214 3.94 -11.56 -18.18
C THR A 214 5.46 -11.58 -18.29
N LEU A 215 6.11 -10.42 -18.21
CA LEU A 215 7.57 -10.32 -18.26
C LEU A 215 8.24 -10.95 -17.03
N GLU A 216 7.64 -10.79 -15.84
CA GLU A 216 8.08 -11.45 -14.61
C GLU A 216 7.99 -12.97 -14.73
N ALA A 217 6.90 -13.48 -15.32
CA ALA A 217 6.68 -14.91 -15.49
C ALA A 217 7.54 -15.53 -16.61
N SER A 218 7.92 -14.77 -17.64
CA SER A 218 8.70 -15.26 -18.77
C SER A 218 10.20 -15.37 -18.50
N GLY A 219 10.67 -14.95 -17.32
CA GLY A 219 12.10 -14.91 -16.99
C GLY A 219 12.88 -13.85 -17.77
N CYS A 220 12.19 -12.87 -18.36
CA CYS A 220 12.84 -11.75 -19.04
C CYS A 220 13.63 -10.91 -18.02
N VAL A 221 14.77 -10.37 -18.47
CA VAL A 221 15.56 -9.43 -17.65
C VAL A 221 14.78 -8.12 -17.55
N LEU A 222 14.29 -7.81 -16.34
CA LEU A 222 13.59 -6.57 -16.03
C LEU A 222 14.61 -5.44 -15.80
N SER A 223 15.18 -4.92 -16.89
CA SER A 223 16.23 -3.89 -16.81
C SER A 223 15.65 -2.50 -16.54
N GLN A 224 16.47 -1.61 -15.98
CA GLN A 224 16.09 -0.21 -15.78
C GLN A 224 15.86 0.50 -17.12
N GLU A 225 16.61 0.14 -18.18
CA GLU A 225 16.41 0.73 -19.51
C GLU A 225 15.04 0.40 -20.09
N LEU A 226 14.54 -0.83 -19.89
CA LEU A 226 13.21 -1.25 -20.34
C LEU A 226 12.11 -0.34 -19.78
N PHE A 227 12.14 -0.10 -18.46
CA PHE A 227 11.14 0.74 -17.81
C PHE A 227 11.28 2.21 -18.19
N GLN A 228 12.52 2.71 -18.28
CA GLN A 228 12.80 4.08 -18.72
C GLN A 228 12.27 4.33 -20.13
N GLN A 229 12.59 3.47 -21.11
CA GLN A 229 12.15 3.63 -22.50
C GLN A 229 10.64 3.66 -22.58
N ARG A 230 9.97 2.69 -21.94
CA ARG A 230 8.51 2.61 -21.97
C ARG A 230 7.82 3.81 -21.32
N ALA A 231 8.38 4.34 -20.22
CA ALA A 231 7.86 5.53 -19.57
C ALA A 231 8.06 6.80 -20.44
N GLN A 232 9.22 6.93 -21.10
CA GLN A 232 9.49 8.03 -22.01
C GLN A 232 8.55 8.01 -23.23
N GLU A 233 8.34 6.83 -23.82
CA GLU A 233 7.38 6.64 -24.92
C GLU A 233 5.95 6.99 -24.51
N ALA A 234 5.54 6.59 -23.29
CA ALA A 234 4.25 6.95 -22.73
C ALA A 234 4.11 8.46 -22.56
N ALA A 235 5.11 9.13 -21.95
CA ALA A 235 5.11 10.58 -21.78
C ALA A 235 5.11 11.33 -23.12
N ALA A 236 5.88 10.88 -24.10
CA ALA A 236 5.91 11.47 -25.44
C ALA A 236 4.55 11.32 -26.17
N THR A 237 3.94 10.15 -26.08
CA THR A 237 2.67 9.85 -26.78
C THR A 237 1.47 10.51 -26.09
N GLN A 238 1.41 10.45 -24.77
CA GLN A 238 0.23 10.85 -23.98
C GLN A 238 0.27 12.33 -23.57
N LEU A 239 1.47 12.90 -23.38
CA LEU A 239 1.66 14.28 -22.93
C LEU A 239 2.34 15.18 -23.96
N GLY A 240 2.83 14.63 -25.08
CA GLY A 240 3.55 15.40 -26.09
C GLY A 240 4.98 15.77 -25.71
N LEU A 241 5.52 15.21 -24.63
CA LEU A 241 6.88 15.46 -24.12
C LEU A 241 7.90 14.67 -24.94
N LYS A 242 8.26 15.21 -26.11
CA LYS A 242 9.17 14.57 -27.08
C LYS A 242 10.64 14.83 -26.79
N GLU A 243 10.93 15.78 -25.92
CA GLU A 243 12.25 16.10 -25.43
C GLU A 243 12.82 14.93 -24.62
N LEU A 244 14.14 14.84 -24.52
CA LEU A 244 14.77 13.90 -23.59
C LEU A 244 14.60 14.41 -22.15
N PRO A 245 14.18 13.55 -21.20
CA PRO A 245 14.17 13.93 -19.79
C PRO A 245 15.57 14.36 -19.33
N SER A 246 15.66 15.48 -18.63
CA SER A 246 16.89 15.95 -18.00
C SER A 246 17.31 15.09 -16.80
N HIS A 247 16.34 14.40 -16.18
CA HIS A 247 16.58 13.46 -15.09
C HIS A 247 15.59 12.30 -15.17
N CYS A 248 16.04 11.10 -14.78
CA CYS A 248 15.24 9.89 -14.78
C CYS A 248 15.63 9.02 -13.57
N LEU A 249 14.63 8.61 -12.79
CA LEU A 249 14.80 7.62 -11.73
C LEU A 249 13.84 6.46 -11.96
N VAL A 250 14.36 5.24 -11.89
CA VAL A 250 13.59 4.02 -12.12
C VAL A 250 13.70 3.12 -10.90
N HIS A 251 12.56 2.74 -10.34
CA HIS A 251 12.48 1.81 -9.21
C HIS A 251 11.44 0.73 -9.49
N LEU A 252 11.87 -0.53 -9.53
CA LEU A 252 10.97 -1.68 -9.56
C LEU A 252 10.62 -2.09 -8.13
N HIS A 253 9.37 -1.89 -7.74
CA HIS A 253 8.84 -2.35 -6.45
C HIS A 253 8.18 -3.71 -6.64
N LYS A 254 8.85 -4.76 -6.18
CA LYS A 254 8.34 -6.13 -6.23
C LYS A 254 7.24 -6.33 -5.20
N ASN A 255 6.12 -6.91 -5.62
CA ASN A 255 5.04 -7.34 -4.71
C ASN A 255 4.59 -6.24 -3.73
N CYS A 256 4.44 -5.01 -4.22
CA CYS A 256 4.24 -3.82 -3.39
C CYS A 256 2.79 -3.49 -3.09
N ILE A 257 1.82 -3.94 -3.91
CA ILE A 257 0.40 -3.66 -3.70
C ILE A 257 -0.39 -4.98 -3.58
N PRO A 258 -0.90 -5.33 -2.39
CA PRO A 258 -1.74 -6.51 -2.18
C PRO A 258 -3.04 -6.48 -2.98
N GLN A 259 -3.38 -7.62 -3.59
CA GLN A 259 -4.56 -7.76 -4.44
C GLN A 259 -5.71 -8.43 -3.70
N TYR A 260 -6.73 -7.65 -3.36
CA TYR A 260 -7.94 -8.15 -2.70
C TYR A 260 -8.87 -8.82 -3.71
N THR A 261 -8.50 -10.03 -4.11
CA THR A 261 -9.24 -10.85 -5.08
C THR A 261 -10.57 -11.38 -4.54
N LEU A 262 -11.39 -11.99 -5.39
CA LEU A 262 -12.60 -12.69 -4.96
C LEU A 262 -12.31 -13.65 -3.79
N GLY A 263 -13.18 -13.60 -2.78
CA GLY A 263 -13.01 -14.39 -1.55
C GLY A 263 -12.00 -13.82 -0.54
N HIS A 264 -11.38 -12.65 -0.78
CA HIS A 264 -10.44 -12.03 0.17
C HIS A 264 -11.01 -11.93 1.60
N TRP A 265 -12.26 -11.50 1.72
CA TRP A 265 -12.95 -11.43 3.02
C TRP A 265 -13.01 -12.78 3.76
N GLN A 266 -13.10 -13.91 3.04
CA GLN A 266 -13.09 -15.24 3.65
C GLN A 266 -11.70 -15.62 4.13
N LYS A 267 -10.65 -15.23 3.39
CA LYS A 267 -9.25 -15.42 3.81
C LYS A 267 -8.99 -14.72 5.14
N LEU A 268 -9.43 -13.45 5.26
CA LEU A 268 -9.33 -12.68 6.50
C LEU A 268 -10.11 -13.33 7.63
N GLU A 269 -11.36 -13.73 7.36
CA GLU A 269 -12.21 -14.37 8.36
C GLU A 269 -11.62 -15.71 8.86
N SER A 270 -11.09 -16.54 7.95
CA SER A 270 -10.41 -17.79 8.32
C SER A 270 -9.16 -17.54 9.17
N ALA A 271 -8.35 -16.53 8.81
CA ALA A 271 -7.18 -16.16 9.60
C ALA A 271 -7.58 -15.68 11.02
N ARG A 272 -8.58 -14.80 11.11
CA ARG A 272 -9.11 -14.27 12.37
C ARG A 272 -9.70 -15.37 13.25
N GLN A 273 -10.49 -16.28 12.68
CA GLN A 273 -11.06 -17.41 13.40
C GLN A 273 -9.98 -18.36 13.91
N PHE A 274 -8.95 -18.64 13.10
CA PHE A 274 -7.85 -19.50 13.51
C PHE A 274 -7.07 -18.91 14.70
N LEU A 275 -6.70 -17.62 14.62
CA LEU A 275 -6.01 -16.89 15.69
C LEU A 275 -6.82 -16.93 17.00
N ALA A 276 -8.13 -16.65 16.92
CA ALA A 276 -9.01 -16.66 18.08
C ALA A 276 -9.22 -18.06 18.67
N ALA A 277 -9.48 -19.07 17.83
CA ALA A 277 -9.73 -20.44 18.26
C ALA A 277 -8.53 -21.07 18.97
N HIS A 278 -7.31 -20.75 18.50
CA HIS A 278 -6.06 -21.25 19.08
C HIS A 278 -5.45 -20.30 20.12
N ARG A 279 -6.11 -19.16 20.39
CA ARG A 279 -5.63 -18.11 21.30
C ARG A 279 -4.17 -17.73 21.05
N LEU A 280 -3.79 -17.62 19.77
CA LEU A 280 -2.43 -17.26 19.39
C LEU A 280 -2.18 -15.80 19.74
N PRO A 281 -1.09 -15.47 20.47
CA PRO A 281 -0.77 -14.08 20.80
C PRO A 281 -0.13 -13.36 19.60
N LEU A 282 -0.88 -13.28 18.50
CA LEU A 282 -0.47 -12.73 17.22
C LEU A 282 -1.58 -11.83 16.67
N THR A 283 -1.24 -10.59 16.35
CA THR A 283 -2.13 -9.62 15.70
C THR A 283 -1.60 -9.27 14.31
N LEU A 284 -2.51 -9.15 13.33
CA LEU A 284 -2.18 -8.83 11.93
C LEU A 284 -2.42 -7.34 11.67
N ALA A 285 -1.50 -6.66 10.97
CA ALA A 285 -1.63 -5.26 10.59
C ALA A 285 -0.96 -4.96 9.23
N GLY A 286 -1.36 -3.87 8.58
CA GLY A 286 -0.78 -3.40 7.33
C GLY A 286 -1.57 -3.76 6.07
N ALA A 287 -0.97 -3.43 4.91
CA ALA A 287 -1.66 -3.35 3.62
C ALA A 287 -2.24 -4.68 3.11
N SER A 288 -1.84 -5.83 3.65
CA SER A 288 -2.35 -7.13 3.18
C SER A 288 -3.80 -7.42 3.59
N TYR A 289 -4.37 -6.66 4.53
CA TYR A 289 -5.61 -7.05 5.19
C TYR A 289 -6.78 -6.12 4.85
N GLU A 290 -6.85 -4.95 5.49
CA GLU A 290 -8.08 -4.13 5.56
C GLU A 290 -8.01 -2.79 4.81
N GLY A 291 -6.96 -2.56 4.03
CA GLY A 291 -6.82 -1.37 3.18
C GLY A 291 -5.37 -1.15 2.77
N VAL A 292 -5.16 -0.67 1.54
CA VAL A 292 -3.82 -0.46 0.96
C VAL A 292 -3.34 0.99 1.12
N ALA A 293 -4.23 1.93 1.46
CA ALA A 293 -3.84 3.33 1.59
C ALA A 293 -3.00 3.55 2.84
N VAL A 294 -2.16 4.60 2.83
CA VAL A 294 -1.35 4.97 4.00
C VAL A 294 -2.22 5.23 5.24
N ASN A 295 -3.39 5.85 5.06
CA ASN A 295 -4.36 6.07 6.15
C ASN A 295 -4.84 4.74 6.76
N ASP A 296 -5.17 3.76 5.92
CA ASP A 296 -5.63 2.44 6.37
C ASP A 296 -4.51 1.69 7.09
N CYS A 297 -3.27 1.77 6.59
CA CYS A 297 -2.10 1.18 7.22
C CYS A 297 -1.85 1.79 8.61
N ILE A 298 -1.90 3.11 8.74
CA ILE A 298 -1.75 3.81 10.04
C ILE A 298 -2.85 3.36 11.01
N GLU A 299 -4.09 3.34 10.55
CA GLU A 299 -5.23 2.93 11.38
C GLU A 299 -5.13 1.45 11.80
N SER A 300 -4.74 0.55 10.90
CA SER A 300 -4.53 -0.86 11.21
C SER A 300 -3.42 -1.06 12.27
N GLY A 301 -2.34 -0.30 12.19
CA GLY A 301 -1.27 -0.31 13.19
C GLY A 301 -1.77 0.20 14.55
N ARG A 302 -2.57 1.27 14.57
CA ARG A 302 -3.19 1.82 15.78
C ARG A 302 -4.16 0.82 16.41
N GLN A 303 -5.02 0.18 15.62
CA GLN A 303 -5.96 -0.83 16.09
C GLN A 303 -5.23 -2.05 16.66
N ALA A 304 -4.16 -2.51 16.00
CA ALA A 304 -3.33 -3.59 16.51
C ALA A 304 -2.72 -3.25 17.88
N ALA A 305 -2.14 -2.05 18.03
CA ALA A 305 -1.62 -1.59 19.31
C ALA A 305 -2.70 -1.51 20.40
N VAL A 306 -3.89 -0.99 20.09
CA VAL A 306 -5.02 -0.94 21.05
C VAL A 306 -5.45 -2.34 21.47
N SER A 307 -5.53 -3.29 20.54
CA SER A 307 -5.93 -4.66 20.86
C SER A 307 -4.95 -5.34 21.83
N VAL A 308 -3.65 -5.14 21.63
CA VAL A 308 -2.59 -5.72 22.47
C VAL A 308 -2.53 -5.07 23.85
N LEU A 309 -2.65 -3.73 23.92
CA LEU A 309 -2.69 -3.01 25.19
C LEU A 309 -3.95 -3.30 26.02
N GLY A 310 -5.06 -3.69 25.38
CA GLY A 310 -6.30 -4.07 26.06
C GLY A 310 -6.29 -5.49 26.64
N THR A 311 -5.38 -6.35 26.17
CA THR A 311 -5.06 -7.64 26.78
C THR A 311 -4.04 -7.42 27.89
N GLU A 312 -4.49 -7.23 29.13
CA GLU A 312 -3.55 -7.34 30.26
C GLU A 312 -3.00 -8.77 30.31
N PRO A 313 -1.68 -8.97 30.52
CA PRO A 313 -1.15 -10.28 30.82
C PRO A 313 -1.77 -10.75 32.13
N ASN A 314 -2.34 -11.96 32.16
CA ASN A 314 -2.74 -12.59 33.41
C ASN A 314 -1.52 -12.55 34.35
N GLY A 315 -1.63 -11.78 35.43
CA GLY A 315 -0.65 -11.75 36.52
C GLY A 315 -0.56 -13.07 37.26
#